data_AF-A0A7X0QM21-F1
#
_entry.id   AF-A0A7X0QM21-F1
#
_cell.length_a   1.000
_cell.length_b   1.000
_cell.length_c   1.000
_cell.angle_alpha   90.00
_cell.angle_beta   90.00
_cell.angle_gamma   90.00
#
_symmetry.space_group_name_H-M   'P 1'
#
loop_
_entity.id
_entity.type
_entity.pdbx_description
1 polymer ?
#
loop_
_entity_poly.entity_id
_entity_poly.type
_entity_poly.pdbx_seq_one_letter_code
_entity_poly.pdbx_strand_id
1 'polypeptide(L)'
;MTTIQETASQILDVGQRRFWADDYEKRMDTFADVVEGLDPAARAQLFDEILEQDSGATMSWLTVDRLDSLAREGRITANERSAVLEGFGDAYVAGEIGFQDAMAFTNIFGSGAVGGIGLNPDPAQLEALLGTLSAANGGDPGFIEKFATAMLQQRLYSEPMAVLPHERDALAGVLLNALDEAGGSSSVHNALSSLSGGQKAALLESLASSGLAFRNPSLDGTAVRDPMAIVIEATSRHGGSQDALEMVRFVSASSTGNVLENHFHDMDNKPYEERADALGELFLTHGDVILTDLTVADPGQTVGSSNDRSTVTGENLLALSNLVRITGLNPDNPRADAVMDMVGDFAAANIRAGNLTDQDDVNGDGEVNALDIEARDAGNGRAAMIGAIMQDAVSSGYVDLRADIAARDAFVGFVLDVAISAIPVGGDFAAKAITDQVSGALGGLSEAVRDRIAESLAAIPKDLLTDAQGQLTAAAKDAIIEALPEDYQYLEGIKGESNTLIADVILSASLRDYQLTESMGEYRSYIDQARGD
;
A
#
# COMPACT_ATOMS: atom_id res chain seq x y z
N MET A 1 -52.53 -2.93 -18.82
CA MET A 1 -51.11 -3.03 -18.46
C MET A 1 -50.56 -4.10 -19.39
N THR A 2 -49.71 -3.70 -20.32
CA THR A 2 -48.89 -4.65 -21.10
C THR A 2 -47.92 -5.33 -20.14
N THR A 3 -47.65 -6.62 -20.33
CA THR A 3 -46.67 -7.34 -19.52
C THR A 3 -45.24 -6.96 -19.94
N ILE A 4 -44.23 -7.27 -19.10
CA ILE A 4 -42.82 -7.10 -19.47
C ILE A 4 -42.49 -7.89 -20.74
N GLN A 5 -42.96 -9.14 -20.83
CA GLN A 5 -42.88 -9.97 -22.02
C GLN A 5 -43.42 -9.30 -23.30
N GLU A 6 -44.63 -8.75 -23.23
CA GLU A 6 -45.23 -8.04 -24.38
C GLU A 6 -44.46 -6.78 -24.74
N THR A 7 -43.90 -6.09 -23.74
CA THR A 7 -43.09 -4.87 -23.94
C THR A 7 -41.76 -5.20 -24.61
N ALA A 8 -41.08 -6.25 -24.16
CA ALA A 8 -39.85 -6.75 -24.78
C ALA A 8 -40.07 -7.13 -26.25
N SER A 9 -41.12 -7.91 -26.56
CA SER A 9 -41.43 -8.27 -27.95
C SER A 9 -41.74 -7.04 -28.82
N GLN A 10 -42.44 -6.04 -28.27
CA GLN A 10 -42.70 -4.79 -29.00
C GLN A 10 -41.40 -4.04 -29.32
N ILE A 11 -40.46 -3.98 -28.37
CA ILE A 11 -39.15 -3.35 -28.58
C ILE A 11 -38.35 -4.13 -29.65
N LEU A 12 -38.33 -5.45 -29.57
CA LEU A 12 -37.61 -6.29 -30.53
C LEU A 12 -38.20 -6.21 -31.96
N ASP A 13 -39.51 -6.01 -32.08
CA ASP A 13 -40.18 -5.77 -33.37
C ASP A 13 -39.90 -4.36 -33.93
N VAL A 14 -39.54 -3.39 -33.08
CA VAL A 14 -39.15 -2.05 -33.55
C VAL A 14 -37.88 -2.16 -34.38
N GLY A 15 -37.92 -1.47 -35.53
CA GLY A 15 -36.79 -1.40 -36.44
C GLY A 15 -36.66 -2.61 -37.38
N GLN A 16 -37.37 -3.72 -37.13
CA GLN A 16 -37.31 -4.89 -38.01
C GLN A 16 -37.86 -4.57 -39.41
N ARG A 17 -37.02 -4.77 -40.42
CA ARG A 17 -37.38 -4.55 -41.83
C ARG A 17 -37.29 -5.86 -42.59
N ARG A 18 -38.45 -6.39 -43.01
CA ARG A 18 -38.63 -7.69 -43.72
C ARG A 18 -37.74 -7.92 -44.95
N PHE A 19 -37.11 -6.88 -45.51
CA PHE A 19 -36.26 -6.96 -46.71
C PHE A 19 -35.00 -6.07 -46.65
N TRP A 20 -34.66 -5.50 -45.50
CA TRP A 20 -33.53 -4.57 -45.34
C TRP A 20 -32.74 -4.86 -44.07
N ALA A 21 -31.58 -4.22 -43.91
CA ALA A 21 -30.86 -4.23 -42.64
C ALA A 21 -31.76 -3.65 -41.53
N ASP A 22 -31.65 -4.25 -40.35
CA ASP A 22 -32.40 -3.86 -39.16
C ASP A 22 -32.04 -2.43 -38.73
N ASP A 23 -33.01 -1.71 -38.16
CA ASP A 23 -32.84 -0.35 -37.65
C ASP A 23 -32.55 -0.40 -36.14
N TYR A 24 -31.35 -0.85 -35.82
CA TYR A 24 -30.87 -1.04 -34.45
C TYR A 24 -30.85 0.27 -33.66
N GLU A 25 -30.60 1.41 -34.32
CA GLU A 25 -30.67 2.72 -33.70
C GLU A 25 -32.09 3.04 -33.22
N LYS A 26 -33.12 2.77 -34.03
CA LYS A 26 -34.52 2.99 -33.63
C LYS A 26 -34.95 2.04 -32.51
N ARG A 27 -34.45 0.81 -32.52
CA ARG A 27 -34.71 -0.15 -31.42
C ARG A 27 -34.14 0.36 -30.10
N MET A 28 -32.86 0.74 -30.08
CA MET A 28 -32.19 1.24 -28.88
C MET A 28 -32.83 2.53 -28.35
N ASP A 29 -33.21 3.44 -29.24
CA ASP A 29 -33.95 4.68 -28.94
C ASP A 29 -35.28 4.37 -28.21
N THR A 30 -36.07 3.45 -28.75
CA THR A 30 -37.34 3.03 -28.12
C THR A 30 -37.10 2.28 -26.80
N PHE A 31 -36.05 1.46 -26.72
CA PHE A 31 -35.67 0.78 -25.48
C PHE A 31 -35.31 1.78 -24.38
N ALA A 32 -34.53 2.82 -24.70
CA ALA A 32 -34.10 3.83 -23.74
C ALA A 32 -35.27 4.65 -23.17
N ASP A 33 -36.23 5.07 -24.01
CA ASP A 33 -37.47 5.75 -23.59
C ASP A 33 -38.30 4.86 -22.65
N VAL A 34 -38.45 3.57 -22.99
CA VAL A 34 -39.18 2.62 -22.14
C VAL A 34 -38.48 2.43 -20.80
N VAL A 35 -37.16 2.18 -20.81
CA VAL A 35 -36.38 1.94 -19.58
C VAL A 35 -36.42 3.15 -18.65
N GLU A 36 -36.31 4.38 -19.16
CA GLU A 36 -36.39 5.60 -18.32
C GLU A 36 -37.70 5.64 -17.53
N GLY A 37 -38.82 5.28 -18.18
CA GLY A 37 -40.15 5.28 -17.59
C GLY A 37 -40.45 4.16 -16.59
N LEU A 38 -39.58 3.16 -16.45
CA LEU A 38 -39.75 2.02 -15.55
C LEU A 38 -39.06 2.23 -14.20
N ASP A 39 -39.57 1.55 -13.17
CA ASP A 39 -38.88 1.42 -11.88
C ASP A 39 -37.73 0.40 -11.96
N PRO A 40 -36.76 0.41 -11.01
CA PRO A 40 -35.58 -0.47 -11.09
C PRO A 40 -35.89 -1.96 -11.23
N ALA A 41 -36.91 -2.46 -10.53
CA ALA A 41 -37.28 -3.87 -10.60
C ALA A 41 -37.86 -4.24 -11.97
N ALA A 42 -38.70 -3.38 -12.54
CA ALA A 42 -39.25 -3.56 -13.89
C ALA A 42 -38.18 -3.39 -14.98
N ARG A 43 -37.18 -2.51 -14.78
CA ARG A 43 -36.02 -2.41 -15.67
C ARG A 43 -35.24 -3.72 -15.72
N ALA A 44 -34.93 -4.29 -14.55
CA ALA A 44 -34.19 -5.56 -14.46
C ALA A 44 -34.94 -6.70 -15.16
N GLN A 45 -36.25 -6.83 -14.93
CA GLN A 45 -37.09 -7.82 -15.62
C GLN A 45 -37.14 -7.60 -17.14
N LEU A 46 -37.13 -6.34 -17.59
CA LEU A 46 -37.11 -6.03 -19.02
C LEU A 46 -35.78 -6.44 -19.66
N PHE A 47 -34.64 -6.23 -19.00
CA PHE A 47 -33.34 -6.69 -19.48
C PHE A 47 -33.27 -8.22 -19.61
N ASP A 48 -33.72 -8.95 -18.59
CA ASP A 48 -33.80 -10.42 -18.62
C ASP A 48 -34.63 -10.91 -19.81
N GLU A 49 -35.85 -10.40 -19.95
CA GLU A 49 -36.75 -10.82 -21.01
C GLU A 49 -36.22 -10.43 -22.42
N ILE A 50 -35.55 -9.27 -22.57
CA ILE A 50 -34.90 -8.90 -23.82
C ILE A 50 -33.81 -9.91 -24.19
N LEU A 51 -32.98 -10.34 -23.23
CA LEU A 51 -31.90 -11.30 -23.49
C LEU A 51 -32.40 -12.74 -23.63
N GLU A 52 -33.53 -13.09 -23.00
CA GLU A 52 -34.21 -14.37 -23.23
C GLU A 52 -34.75 -14.46 -24.66
N GLN A 53 -35.38 -13.39 -25.15
CA GLN A 53 -35.95 -13.34 -26.51
C GLN A 53 -34.88 -13.08 -27.59
N ASP A 54 -33.84 -12.31 -27.29
CA ASP A 54 -32.72 -11.97 -28.17
C ASP A 54 -31.37 -12.04 -27.43
N SER A 55 -30.83 -13.26 -27.30
CA SER A 55 -29.53 -13.51 -26.66
C SER A 55 -28.34 -12.88 -27.38
N GLY A 56 -28.53 -12.32 -28.57
CA GLY A 56 -27.52 -11.59 -29.32
C GLY A 56 -27.59 -10.07 -29.14
N ALA A 57 -28.50 -9.55 -28.31
CA ALA A 57 -28.74 -8.11 -28.20
C ALA A 57 -27.49 -7.32 -27.81
N THR A 58 -26.75 -7.78 -26.79
CA THR A 58 -25.51 -7.14 -26.29
C THR A 58 -24.35 -7.14 -27.28
N MET A 59 -24.45 -7.93 -28.35
CA MET A 59 -23.44 -8.00 -29.42
C MET A 59 -23.89 -7.31 -30.72
N SER A 60 -25.09 -6.72 -30.75
CA SER A 60 -25.69 -6.21 -32.00
C SER A 60 -26.26 -4.80 -31.87
N TRP A 61 -27.31 -4.62 -31.06
CA TRP A 61 -28.04 -3.37 -30.93
C TRP A 61 -27.99 -2.78 -29.52
N LEU A 62 -27.92 -3.61 -28.48
CA LEU A 62 -27.85 -3.19 -27.09
C LEU A 62 -26.38 -3.00 -26.67
N THR A 63 -25.69 -2.02 -27.27
CA THR A 63 -24.27 -1.75 -27.00
C THR A 63 -24.05 -0.34 -26.47
N VAL A 64 -23.02 -0.17 -25.64
CA VAL A 64 -22.63 1.15 -25.08
C VAL A 64 -22.27 2.13 -26.18
N ASP A 65 -21.49 1.71 -27.20
CA ASP A 65 -21.13 2.57 -28.34
C ASP A 65 -22.35 3.17 -29.04
N ARG A 66 -23.41 2.36 -29.21
CA ARG A 66 -24.66 2.80 -29.84
C ARG A 66 -25.41 3.74 -28.92
N LEU A 67 -25.50 3.41 -27.63
CA LEU A 67 -26.13 4.26 -26.62
C LEU A 67 -25.47 5.65 -26.59
N ASP A 68 -24.14 5.68 -26.58
CA ASP A 68 -23.34 6.90 -26.56
C ASP A 68 -23.48 7.71 -27.86
N SER A 69 -23.56 7.04 -29.02
CA SER A 69 -23.83 7.72 -30.30
C SER A 69 -25.19 8.40 -30.30
N LEU A 70 -26.23 7.70 -29.83
CA LEU A 70 -27.59 8.25 -29.78
C LEU A 70 -27.69 9.45 -28.83
N ALA A 71 -27.03 9.38 -27.67
CA ALA A 71 -26.98 10.50 -26.73
C ALA A 71 -26.22 11.71 -27.32
N ARG A 72 -25.09 11.47 -27.98
CA ARG A 72 -24.28 12.51 -28.64
C ARG A 72 -25.02 13.18 -29.80
N GLU A 73 -25.82 12.42 -30.53
CA GLU A 73 -26.68 12.92 -31.61
C GLU A 73 -27.93 13.66 -31.08
N GLY A 74 -28.19 13.63 -29.78
CA GLY A 74 -29.38 14.21 -29.16
C GLY A 74 -30.67 13.46 -29.50
N ARG A 75 -30.55 12.19 -29.91
CA ARG A 75 -31.70 11.31 -30.19
C ARG A 75 -32.31 10.76 -28.92
N ILE A 76 -31.46 10.47 -27.93
CA ILE A 76 -31.85 10.19 -26.55
C ILE A 76 -31.24 11.26 -25.64
N THR A 77 -31.84 11.43 -24.47
CA THR A 77 -31.39 12.30 -23.39
C THR A 77 -30.29 11.63 -22.56
N ALA A 78 -29.59 12.44 -21.75
CA ALA A 78 -28.62 11.92 -20.79
C ALA A 78 -29.29 11.02 -19.73
N ASN A 79 -30.55 11.30 -19.35
CA ASN A 79 -31.28 10.50 -18.38
C ASN A 79 -31.66 9.14 -18.95
N GLU A 80 -32.14 9.08 -20.20
CA GLU A 80 -32.42 7.81 -20.89
C GLU A 80 -31.15 6.96 -20.99
N ARG A 81 -30.01 7.58 -21.33
CA ARG A 81 -28.70 6.91 -21.33
C ARG A 81 -28.36 6.34 -19.95
N SER A 82 -28.45 7.16 -18.89
CA SER A 82 -28.16 6.71 -17.53
C SER A 82 -29.10 5.59 -17.10
N ALA A 83 -30.40 5.70 -17.36
CA ALA A 83 -31.39 4.69 -16.99
C ALA A 83 -31.11 3.32 -17.65
N VAL A 84 -30.58 3.31 -18.88
CA VAL A 84 -30.14 2.08 -19.55
C VAL A 84 -28.92 1.48 -18.87
N LEU A 85 -27.89 2.26 -18.57
CA LEU A 85 -26.67 1.77 -17.91
C LEU A 85 -26.95 1.27 -16.49
N GLU A 86 -27.69 2.06 -15.70
CA GLU A 86 -28.11 1.70 -14.34
C GLU A 86 -29.01 0.47 -14.35
N GLY A 87 -30.02 0.43 -15.22
CA GLY A 87 -30.93 -0.72 -15.31
C GLY A 87 -30.21 -2.01 -15.70
N PHE A 88 -29.18 -1.93 -16.54
CA PHE A 88 -28.32 -3.07 -16.86
C PHE A 88 -27.53 -3.51 -15.64
N GLY A 89 -26.92 -2.56 -14.92
CA GLY A 89 -26.19 -2.82 -13.68
C GLY A 89 -27.05 -3.50 -12.63
N ASP A 90 -28.25 -2.97 -12.38
CA ASP A 90 -29.25 -3.52 -11.47
C ASP A 90 -29.64 -4.95 -11.84
N ALA A 91 -29.90 -5.21 -13.13
CA ALA A 91 -30.22 -6.55 -13.62
C ALA A 91 -29.08 -7.54 -13.36
N TYR A 92 -27.83 -7.12 -13.58
CA TYR A 92 -26.66 -7.96 -13.33
C TYR A 92 -26.49 -8.23 -11.83
N VAL A 93 -26.62 -7.21 -10.98
CA VAL A 93 -26.54 -7.33 -9.52
C VAL A 93 -27.61 -8.28 -9.00
N ALA A 94 -28.86 -8.13 -9.46
CA ALA A 94 -29.98 -9.00 -9.12
C ALA A 94 -29.80 -10.46 -9.61
N GLY A 95 -28.91 -10.69 -10.58
CA GLY A 95 -28.66 -12.01 -11.16
C GLY A 95 -29.65 -12.42 -12.24
N GLU A 96 -30.41 -11.45 -12.75
CA GLU A 96 -31.34 -11.62 -13.86
C GLU A 96 -30.58 -11.73 -15.19
N ILE A 97 -29.40 -11.10 -15.30
CA ILE A 97 -28.50 -11.27 -16.45
C ILE A 97 -27.15 -11.87 -16.05
N GLY A 98 -26.52 -12.58 -16.99
CA GLY A 98 -25.31 -13.35 -16.74
C GLY A 98 -24.02 -12.54 -16.82
N PHE A 99 -22.94 -13.12 -16.29
CA PHE A 99 -21.60 -12.54 -16.39
C PHE A 99 -21.11 -12.38 -17.84
N GLN A 100 -21.50 -13.29 -18.75
CA GLN A 100 -21.17 -13.17 -20.17
C GLN A 100 -21.83 -11.95 -20.81
N ASP A 101 -23.08 -11.67 -20.46
CA ASP A 101 -23.81 -10.50 -20.94
C ASP A 101 -23.19 -9.21 -20.41
N ALA A 102 -22.79 -9.19 -19.14
CA ALA A 102 -22.08 -8.07 -18.54
C ALA A 102 -20.75 -7.77 -19.24
N MET A 103 -19.95 -8.79 -19.55
CA MET A 103 -18.70 -8.62 -20.32
C MET A 103 -18.96 -8.09 -21.73
N ALA A 104 -19.98 -8.61 -22.42
CA ALA A 104 -20.35 -8.16 -23.75
C ALA A 104 -20.82 -6.70 -23.76
N PHE A 105 -21.72 -6.34 -22.83
CA PHE A 105 -22.30 -5.00 -22.75
C PHE A 105 -21.27 -3.93 -22.38
N THR A 106 -20.45 -4.18 -21.35
CA THR A 106 -19.35 -3.28 -20.95
C THR A 106 -18.25 -3.16 -22.00
N ASN A 107 -18.23 -4.09 -22.97
CA ASN A 107 -17.24 -4.16 -24.02
C ASN A 107 -15.79 -4.12 -23.48
N ILE A 108 -15.54 -4.70 -22.31
CA ILE A 108 -14.25 -4.55 -21.59
C ILE A 108 -13.05 -4.96 -22.46
N PHE A 109 -13.17 -6.05 -23.23
CA PHE A 109 -12.14 -6.54 -24.14
C PHE A 109 -12.04 -5.76 -25.47
N GLY A 110 -13.12 -5.14 -25.92
CA GLY A 110 -13.18 -4.38 -27.18
C GLY A 110 -13.02 -2.87 -27.00
N SER A 111 -12.94 -2.39 -25.75
CA SER A 111 -12.85 -0.97 -25.38
C SER A 111 -11.59 -0.29 -25.93
N GLY A 112 -10.52 -1.04 -26.20
CA GLY A 112 -9.21 -0.46 -26.50
C GLY A 112 -8.51 0.17 -25.28
N ALA A 113 -9.11 0.11 -24.08
CA ALA A 113 -8.59 0.71 -22.87
C ALA A 113 -7.20 0.17 -22.48
N VAL A 114 -6.92 -1.10 -22.78
CA VAL A 114 -5.62 -1.76 -22.48
C VAL A 114 -4.58 -1.60 -23.59
N GLY A 115 -4.91 -0.95 -24.70
CA GLY A 115 -4.02 -0.80 -25.86
C GLY A 115 -3.70 -2.13 -26.57
N GLY A 116 -2.93 -2.08 -27.66
CA GLY A 116 -2.70 -3.24 -28.54
C GLY A 116 -1.85 -4.37 -27.95
N ILE A 117 -0.98 -4.09 -26.97
CA ILE A 117 -0.11 -5.09 -26.30
C ILE A 117 -0.33 -5.08 -24.77
N GLY A 118 -1.38 -4.44 -24.23
CA GLY A 118 -1.61 -4.45 -22.78
C GLY A 118 -0.58 -3.67 -21.94
N LEU A 119 0.28 -2.86 -22.56
CA LEU A 119 1.43 -2.23 -21.89
C LEU A 119 1.24 -0.74 -21.61
N ASN A 120 0.26 -0.10 -22.24
CA ASN A 120 -0.03 1.31 -22.06
C ASN A 120 -1.52 1.54 -22.31
N PRO A 121 -2.28 1.87 -21.27
CA PRO A 121 -3.67 2.24 -21.44
C PRO A 121 -3.80 3.46 -22.37
N ASP A 122 -4.76 3.44 -23.29
CA ASP A 122 -5.11 4.65 -24.02
C ASP A 122 -5.96 5.53 -23.10
N PRO A 123 -5.56 6.78 -22.79
CA PRO A 123 -6.24 7.60 -21.78
C PRO A 123 -7.73 7.80 -22.09
N ALA A 124 -8.08 8.10 -23.35
CA ALA A 124 -9.45 8.39 -23.72
C ALA A 124 -10.33 7.12 -23.69
N GLN A 125 -9.79 5.98 -24.13
CA GLN A 125 -10.51 4.70 -24.05
C GLN A 125 -10.64 4.20 -22.62
N LEU A 126 -9.62 4.41 -21.79
CA LEU A 126 -9.65 4.07 -20.37
C LEU A 126 -10.70 4.88 -19.63
N GLU A 127 -10.70 6.22 -19.79
CA GLU A 127 -11.72 7.09 -19.20
C GLU A 127 -13.13 6.73 -19.68
N ALA A 128 -13.31 6.40 -20.96
CA ALA A 128 -14.59 5.97 -21.49
C ALA A 128 -15.08 4.64 -20.86
N LEU A 129 -14.17 3.67 -20.69
CA LEU A 129 -14.48 2.41 -20.04
C LEU A 129 -14.80 2.60 -18.55
N LEU A 130 -13.98 3.36 -17.82
CA LEU A 130 -14.23 3.68 -16.40
C LEU A 130 -15.56 4.41 -16.23
N GLY A 131 -15.85 5.40 -17.08
CA GLY A 131 -17.13 6.12 -17.10
C GLY A 131 -18.32 5.21 -17.41
N THR A 132 -18.14 4.19 -18.24
CA THR A 132 -19.18 3.18 -18.52
C THR A 132 -19.44 2.30 -17.29
N LEU A 133 -18.38 1.80 -16.65
CA LEU A 133 -18.46 0.98 -15.45
C LEU A 133 -19.06 1.76 -14.26
N SER A 134 -18.64 3.02 -14.11
CA SER A 134 -19.12 3.95 -13.08
C SER A 134 -20.59 4.31 -13.29
N ALA A 135 -21.02 4.57 -14.53
CA ALA A 135 -22.42 4.85 -14.83
C ALA A 135 -23.35 3.64 -14.59
N ALA A 136 -22.85 2.41 -14.79
CA ALA A 136 -23.62 1.20 -14.52
C ALA A 136 -23.87 0.95 -13.02
N ASN A 137 -23.14 1.60 -12.12
CA ASN A 137 -23.34 1.49 -10.67
C ASN A 137 -24.59 2.21 -10.16
N GLY A 138 -25.11 3.23 -10.87
CA GLY A 138 -26.29 3.99 -10.42
C GLY A 138 -26.18 4.64 -9.03
N GLY A 139 -24.95 4.80 -8.52
CA GLY A 139 -24.66 5.37 -7.21
C GLY A 139 -24.33 4.34 -6.10
N ASP A 140 -24.39 3.04 -6.36
CA ASP A 140 -23.96 1.97 -5.45
C ASP A 140 -22.88 1.08 -6.11
N PRO A 141 -21.74 0.76 -5.44
CA PRO A 141 -20.67 -0.02 -6.05
C PRO A 141 -21.03 -1.49 -6.34
N GLY A 142 -22.25 -1.94 -6.04
CA GLY A 142 -22.65 -3.35 -6.18
C GLY A 142 -22.43 -3.94 -7.57
N PHE A 143 -22.64 -3.18 -8.64
CA PHE A 143 -22.35 -3.65 -10.00
C PHE A 143 -20.85 -3.91 -10.18
N ILE A 144 -20.01 -2.90 -9.94
CA ILE A 144 -18.57 -3.03 -10.18
C ILE A 144 -17.91 -4.03 -9.23
N GLU A 145 -18.35 -4.13 -7.97
CA GLU A 145 -17.86 -5.14 -7.02
C GLU A 145 -18.13 -6.54 -7.54
N LYS A 146 -19.38 -6.82 -7.93
CA LYS A 146 -19.78 -8.13 -8.47
C LYS A 146 -19.08 -8.43 -9.80
N PHE A 147 -18.97 -7.44 -10.68
CA PHE A 147 -18.39 -7.60 -12.00
C PHE A 147 -16.87 -7.81 -11.94
N ALA A 148 -16.14 -6.94 -11.23
CA ALA A 148 -14.70 -7.02 -11.08
C ALA A 148 -14.30 -8.32 -10.35
N THR A 149 -15.06 -8.71 -9.31
CA THR A 149 -14.84 -10.00 -8.62
C THR A 149 -14.97 -11.17 -9.58
N ALA A 150 -16.05 -11.22 -10.37
CA ALA A 150 -16.24 -12.28 -11.35
C ALA A 150 -15.16 -12.28 -12.44
N MET A 151 -14.74 -11.10 -12.92
CA MET A 151 -13.64 -10.95 -13.87
C MET A 151 -12.32 -11.50 -13.31
N LEU A 152 -11.93 -11.09 -12.11
CA LEU A 152 -10.69 -11.54 -11.47
C LEU A 152 -10.69 -13.06 -11.27
N GLN A 153 -11.78 -13.62 -10.74
CA GLN A 153 -11.88 -15.04 -10.41
C GLN A 153 -12.05 -15.95 -11.62
N GLN A 154 -12.96 -15.61 -12.53
CA GLN A 154 -13.45 -16.52 -13.57
C GLN A 154 -12.75 -16.33 -14.92
N ARG A 155 -12.03 -15.19 -15.10
CA ARG A 155 -11.47 -14.82 -16.39
C ARG A 155 -9.98 -14.50 -16.35
N LEU A 156 -9.56 -13.66 -15.42
CA LEU A 156 -8.17 -13.16 -15.37
C LEU A 156 -7.23 -14.13 -14.65
N TYR A 157 -7.65 -14.66 -13.50
CA TYR A 157 -6.86 -15.58 -12.67
C TYR A 157 -7.55 -16.95 -12.54
N SER A 158 -8.17 -17.42 -13.62
CA SER A 158 -8.73 -18.76 -13.74
C SER A 158 -7.68 -19.75 -14.26
N GLU A 159 -7.86 -21.04 -13.93
CA GLU A 159 -7.11 -22.13 -14.55
C GLU A 159 -8.02 -22.98 -15.46
N PRO A 160 -7.69 -23.15 -16.77
CA PRO A 160 -6.57 -22.54 -17.50
C PRO A 160 -6.77 -21.04 -17.76
N MET A 161 -5.67 -20.33 -18.02
CA MET A 161 -5.69 -18.89 -18.30
C MET A 161 -6.49 -18.61 -19.58
N ALA A 162 -7.42 -17.66 -19.50
CA ALA A 162 -8.40 -17.42 -20.55
C ALA A 162 -8.08 -16.21 -21.45
N VAL A 163 -7.04 -15.45 -21.09
CA VAL A 163 -6.55 -14.21 -21.71
C VAL A 163 -5.02 -14.24 -21.76
N LEU A 164 -4.38 -13.37 -22.54
CA LEU A 164 -2.91 -13.28 -22.56
C LEU A 164 -2.40 -12.58 -21.30
N PRO A 165 -1.17 -12.87 -20.81
CA PRO A 165 -0.66 -12.28 -19.56
C PRO A 165 -0.65 -10.75 -19.53
N HIS A 166 -0.24 -10.08 -20.60
CA HIS A 166 -0.21 -8.61 -20.65
C HIS A 166 -1.62 -8.00 -20.65
N GLU A 167 -2.57 -8.65 -21.32
CA GLU A 167 -3.97 -8.24 -21.33
C GLU A 167 -4.60 -8.45 -19.94
N ARG A 168 -4.30 -9.59 -19.30
CA ARG A 168 -4.69 -9.90 -17.93
C ARG A 168 -4.24 -8.80 -16.97
N ASP A 169 -2.95 -8.45 -17.00
CA ASP A 169 -2.36 -7.51 -16.05
C ASP A 169 -2.94 -6.10 -16.22
N ALA A 170 -3.12 -5.64 -17.47
CA ALA A 170 -3.74 -4.36 -17.75
C ALA A 170 -5.20 -4.33 -17.29
N LEU A 171 -5.99 -5.37 -17.60
CA LEU A 171 -7.39 -5.45 -17.17
C LEU A 171 -7.52 -5.49 -15.64
N ALA A 172 -6.61 -6.17 -14.94
CA ALA A 172 -6.59 -6.13 -13.48
C ALA A 172 -6.41 -4.71 -12.95
N GLY A 173 -5.49 -3.92 -13.53
CA GLY A 173 -5.30 -2.51 -13.16
C GLY A 173 -6.52 -1.63 -13.46
N VAL A 174 -7.20 -1.85 -14.59
CA VAL A 174 -8.46 -1.14 -14.91
C VAL A 174 -9.56 -1.46 -13.88
N LEU A 175 -9.74 -2.73 -13.55
CA LEU A 175 -10.77 -3.15 -12.59
C LEU A 175 -10.52 -2.60 -11.19
N LEU A 176 -9.25 -2.51 -10.76
CA LEU A 176 -8.90 -1.92 -9.47
C LEU A 176 -9.16 -0.42 -9.43
N ASN A 177 -8.84 0.31 -10.50
CA ASN A 177 -9.20 1.72 -10.62
C ASN A 177 -10.73 1.91 -10.61
N ALA A 178 -11.48 1.04 -11.30
CA ALA A 178 -12.94 1.11 -11.30
C ALA A 178 -13.56 0.81 -9.91
N LEU A 179 -12.98 -0.12 -9.16
CA LEU A 179 -13.38 -0.42 -7.78
C LEU A 179 -13.06 0.75 -6.84
N ASP A 180 -11.88 1.35 -6.97
CA ASP A 180 -11.45 2.49 -6.15
C ASP A 180 -12.33 3.73 -6.43
N GLU A 181 -12.66 4.01 -7.70
CA GLU A 181 -13.54 5.12 -8.06
C GLU A 181 -14.97 4.93 -7.49
N ALA A 182 -15.50 3.71 -7.55
CA ALA A 182 -16.89 3.44 -7.20
C ALA A 182 -17.15 3.35 -5.70
N GLY A 183 -16.26 2.73 -4.94
CA GLY A 183 -16.44 2.50 -3.50
C GLY A 183 -15.15 2.53 -2.69
N GLY A 184 -14.07 3.03 -3.28
CA GLY A 184 -12.78 3.21 -2.63
C GLY A 184 -12.14 1.89 -2.19
N SER A 185 -11.28 2.02 -1.19
CA SER A 185 -10.53 0.90 -0.60
C SER A 185 -11.42 -0.22 -0.04
N SER A 186 -12.66 0.06 0.34
CA SER A 186 -13.61 -0.96 0.80
C SER A 186 -14.04 -1.90 -0.33
N SER A 187 -14.40 -1.37 -1.50
CA SER A 187 -14.80 -2.19 -2.65
C SER A 187 -13.63 -2.98 -3.21
N VAL A 188 -12.44 -2.38 -3.23
CA VAL A 188 -11.20 -3.09 -3.55
C VAL A 188 -10.98 -4.26 -2.59
N HIS A 189 -11.07 -4.01 -1.28
CA HIS A 189 -10.91 -5.07 -0.27
C HIS A 189 -11.96 -6.19 -0.41
N ASN A 190 -13.23 -5.85 -0.64
CA ASN A 190 -14.30 -6.83 -0.86
C ASN A 190 -13.95 -7.76 -2.04
N ALA A 191 -13.51 -7.20 -3.16
CA ALA A 191 -13.09 -7.99 -4.32
C ALA A 191 -11.88 -8.88 -4.00
N LEU A 192 -10.84 -8.33 -3.37
CA LEU A 192 -9.63 -9.08 -2.99
C LEU A 192 -9.91 -10.22 -2.00
N SER A 193 -10.79 -10.00 -1.02
CA SER A 193 -11.15 -10.99 0.00
C SER A 193 -11.84 -12.22 -0.58
N SER A 194 -12.39 -12.10 -1.79
CA SER A 194 -13.06 -13.18 -2.49
C SER A 194 -12.08 -14.09 -3.26
N LEU A 195 -10.83 -13.65 -3.46
CA LEU A 195 -9.82 -14.41 -4.21
C LEU A 195 -9.20 -15.52 -3.34
N SER A 196 -8.89 -16.66 -3.96
CA SER A 196 -8.04 -17.66 -3.31
C SER A 196 -6.62 -17.11 -3.09
N GLY A 197 -5.86 -17.67 -2.14
CA GLY A 197 -4.48 -17.25 -1.87
C GLY A 197 -3.58 -17.28 -3.12
N GLY A 198 -3.74 -18.29 -3.98
CA GLY A 198 -3.03 -18.38 -5.25
C GLY A 198 -3.41 -17.28 -6.25
N GLN A 199 -4.71 -16.93 -6.33
CA GLN A 199 -5.18 -15.83 -7.17
C GLN A 199 -4.72 -14.47 -6.65
N LYS A 200 -4.76 -14.24 -5.33
CA LYS A 200 -4.27 -13.02 -4.69
C LYS A 200 -2.78 -12.85 -4.96
N ALA A 201 -1.97 -13.90 -4.79
CA ALA A 201 -0.53 -13.86 -5.09
C ALA A 201 -0.26 -13.55 -6.58
N ALA A 202 -0.98 -14.20 -7.50
CA ALA A 202 -0.84 -13.94 -8.94
C ALA A 202 -1.26 -12.52 -9.32
N LEU A 203 -2.29 -11.97 -8.66
CA LEU A 203 -2.69 -10.58 -8.83
C LEU A 203 -1.60 -9.63 -8.35
N LEU A 204 -1.10 -9.80 -7.13
CA LEU A 204 -0.02 -8.95 -6.59
C LEU A 204 1.19 -8.91 -7.53
N GLU A 205 1.60 -10.06 -8.07
CA GLU A 205 2.68 -10.15 -9.05
C GLU A 205 2.38 -9.33 -10.32
N SER A 206 1.19 -9.50 -10.91
CA SER A 206 0.75 -8.71 -12.08
C SER A 206 0.83 -7.20 -11.83
N LEU A 207 0.39 -6.75 -10.65
CA LEU A 207 0.33 -5.32 -10.33
C LEU A 207 1.72 -4.75 -10.01
N ALA A 208 2.55 -5.54 -9.33
CA ALA A 208 3.93 -5.16 -9.06
C ALA A 208 4.69 -4.96 -10.38
N SER A 209 4.62 -5.92 -11.30
CA SER A 209 5.37 -5.90 -12.56
C SER A 209 4.81 -4.94 -13.60
N SER A 210 3.49 -4.92 -13.77
CA SER A 210 2.82 -4.29 -14.93
C SER A 210 2.00 -3.06 -14.53
N GLY A 211 1.73 -2.87 -13.23
CA GLY A 211 0.96 -1.71 -12.73
C GLY A 211 1.64 -0.36 -13.01
N LEU A 212 2.96 -0.34 -13.21
CA LEU A 212 3.68 0.88 -13.59
C LEU A 212 3.24 1.50 -14.92
N ALA A 213 2.57 0.73 -15.79
CA ALA A 213 1.96 1.25 -17.01
C ALA A 213 0.88 2.33 -16.72
N PHE A 214 0.26 2.29 -15.54
CA PHE A 214 -0.74 3.26 -15.09
C PHE A 214 -0.12 4.58 -14.61
N ARG A 215 1.22 4.65 -14.49
CA ARG A 215 1.98 5.86 -14.18
C ARG A 215 2.54 6.55 -15.43
N ASN A 216 2.02 6.20 -16.60
CA ASN A 216 2.43 6.83 -17.86
C ASN A 216 2.06 8.33 -17.82
N PRO A 217 2.96 9.26 -18.17
CA PRO A 217 2.65 10.69 -18.21
C PRO A 217 1.46 11.06 -19.12
N SER A 218 1.05 10.20 -20.05
CA SER A 218 -0.19 10.40 -20.81
C SER A 218 -1.47 10.32 -19.97
N LEU A 219 -1.38 9.75 -18.76
CA LEU A 219 -2.47 9.64 -17.79
C LEU A 219 -2.43 10.78 -16.75
N ASP A 220 -1.46 11.70 -16.85
CA ASP A 220 -1.39 12.86 -15.96
C ASP A 220 -2.67 13.70 -16.08
N GLY A 221 -3.32 13.96 -14.94
CA GLY A 221 -4.59 14.71 -14.87
C GLY A 221 -5.85 13.86 -15.04
N THR A 222 -5.71 12.56 -15.28
CA THR A 222 -6.81 11.59 -15.12
C THR A 222 -6.95 11.19 -13.63
N ALA A 223 -8.06 10.54 -13.26
CA ALA A 223 -8.25 10.01 -11.91
C ALA A 223 -7.61 8.62 -11.69
N VAL A 224 -6.79 8.17 -12.64
CA VAL A 224 -6.19 6.84 -12.66
C VAL A 224 -4.95 6.80 -11.75
N ARG A 225 -4.83 5.75 -10.95
CA ARG A 225 -3.78 5.54 -9.94
C ARG A 225 -2.99 4.26 -10.21
N ASP A 226 -1.82 4.15 -9.58
CA ASP A 226 -1.06 2.91 -9.55
C ASP A 226 -1.88 1.79 -8.87
N PRO A 227 -2.26 0.73 -9.58
CA PRO A 227 -3.12 -0.30 -9.02
C PRO A 227 -2.45 -1.10 -7.91
N MET A 228 -1.10 -1.13 -7.84
CA MET A 228 -0.41 -1.71 -6.69
C MET A 228 -0.60 -0.85 -5.43
N ALA A 229 -0.55 0.48 -5.57
CA ALA A 229 -0.80 1.40 -4.46
C ALA A 229 -2.25 1.28 -3.96
N ILE A 230 -3.23 1.14 -4.87
CA ILE A 230 -4.64 0.87 -4.53
C ILE A 230 -4.77 -0.40 -3.66
N VAL A 231 -4.09 -1.49 -4.01
CA VAL A 231 -4.16 -2.75 -3.24
C VAL A 231 -3.45 -2.64 -1.89
N ILE A 232 -2.33 -1.91 -1.80
CA ILE A 232 -1.64 -1.65 -0.54
C ILE A 232 -2.54 -0.81 0.38
N GLU A 233 -3.19 0.24 -0.14
CA GLU A 233 -4.13 1.08 0.62
C GLU A 233 -5.34 0.28 1.12
N ALA A 234 -5.91 -0.59 0.28
CA ALA A 234 -7.01 -1.48 0.69
C ALA A 234 -6.58 -2.47 1.77
N THR A 235 -5.35 -3.01 1.68
CA THR A 235 -4.77 -3.87 2.70
C THR A 235 -4.53 -3.10 4.00
N SER A 236 -4.03 -1.87 3.92
CA SER A 236 -3.82 -0.99 5.06
C SER A 236 -5.12 -0.76 5.84
N ARG A 237 -6.18 -0.31 5.16
CA ARG A 237 -7.41 0.16 5.81
C ARG A 237 -8.36 -0.94 6.24
N HIS A 238 -8.38 -2.07 5.52
CA HIS A 238 -9.39 -3.11 5.71
C HIS A 238 -8.81 -4.51 5.92
N GLY A 239 -7.51 -4.72 5.61
CA GLY A 239 -6.82 -5.98 5.83
C GLY A 239 -6.59 -6.28 7.31
N GLY A 240 -6.47 -7.56 7.64
CA GLY A 240 -6.02 -7.99 8.96
C GLY A 240 -4.50 -7.92 9.11
N SER A 241 -4.03 -8.13 10.34
CA SER A 241 -2.60 -8.21 10.68
C SER A 241 -1.81 -9.17 9.79
N GLN A 242 -2.40 -10.33 9.45
CA GLN A 242 -1.76 -11.29 8.56
C GLN A 242 -1.65 -10.75 7.12
N ASP A 243 -2.67 -10.07 6.61
CA ASP A 243 -2.62 -9.48 5.27
C ASP A 243 -1.53 -8.42 5.16
N ALA A 244 -1.36 -7.60 6.21
CA ALA A 244 -0.30 -6.60 6.28
C ALA A 244 1.10 -7.23 6.26
N LEU A 245 1.33 -8.28 7.07
CA LEU A 245 2.60 -9.01 7.09
C LEU A 245 2.91 -9.69 5.75
N GLU A 246 1.91 -10.30 5.12
CA GLU A 246 2.04 -10.90 3.78
C GLU A 246 2.38 -9.84 2.74
N MET A 247 1.76 -8.66 2.80
CA MET A 247 2.08 -7.53 1.92
C MET A 247 3.52 -7.04 2.11
N VAL A 248 3.98 -6.86 3.35
CA VAL A 248 5.37 -6.43 3.63
C VAL A 248 6.39 -7.44 3.09
N ARG A 249 6.13 -8.73 3.28
CA ARG A 249 6.98 -9.81 2.73
C ARG A 249 6.98 -9.83 1.20
N PHE A 250 5.81 -9.64 0.58
CA PHE A 250 5.68 -9.53 -0.87
C PHE A 250 6.51 -8.35 -1.40
N VAL A 251 6.35 -7.16 -0.81
CA VAL A 251 7.12 -5.96 -1.17
C VAL A 251 8.62 -6.22 -1.11
N SER A 252 9.10 -6.87 -0.05
CA SER A 252 10.50 -7.25 0.10
C SER A 252 10.97 -8.18 -1.03
N ALA A 253 10.22 -9.25 -1.31
CA ALA A 253 10.55 -10.19 -2.37
C ALA A 253 10.57 -9.54 -3.77
N SER A 254 9.74 -8.51 -3.97
CA SER A 254 9.63 -7.75 -5.22
C SER A 254 10.51 -6.50 -5.28
N SER A 255 11.36 -6.25 -4.28
CA SER A 255 12.29 -5.11 -4.20
C SER A 255 13.73 -5.57 -4.41
N THR A 256 14.02 -6.14 -5.58
CA THR A 256 15.35 -6.72 -5.86
C THR A 256 16.38 -5.65 -6.26
N GLY A 257 17.67 -5.98 -6.13
CA GLY A 257 18.77 -5.15 -6.68
C GLY A 257 18.89 -5.17 -8.21
N ASN A 258 18.06 -5.97 -8.88
CA ASN A 258 18.01 -6.07 -10.34
C ASN A 258 16.96 -5.09 -10.87
N VAL A 259 17.40 -4.10 -11.66
CA VAL A 259 16.52 -3.05 -12.22
C VAL A 259 15.32 -3.62 -13.01
N LEU A 260 15.44 -4.81 -13.61
CA LEU A 260 14.35 -5.43 -14.37
C LEU A 260 13.32 -6.16 -13.48
N GLU A 261 13.68 -6.47 -12.24
CA GLU A 261 12.88 -7.24 -11.27
C GLU A 261 12.57 -6.39 -10.02
N ASN A 262 12.91 -5.09 -10.04
CA ASN A 262 12.59 -4.16 -8.97
C ASN A 262 11.27 -3.47 -9.30
N HIS A 263 10.27 -3.72 -8.47
CA HIS A 263 8.91 -3.22 -8.68
C HIS A 263 8.55 -2.05 -7.76
N PHE A 264 9.41 -1.72 -6.79
CA PHE A 264 9.12 -0.68 -5.79
C PHE A 264 10.05 0.52 -5.89
N HIS A 265 11.15 0.39 -6.62
CA HIS A 265 12.08 1.48 -6.88
C HIS A 265 12.25 1.72 -8.38
N ASP A 266 12.61 2.95 -8.74
CA ASP A 266 12.98 3.34 -10.09
C ASP A 266 14.43 2.99 -10.45
N MET A 267 14.88 3.42 -11.63
CA MET A 267 16.24 3.16 -12.11
C MET A 267 17.32 3.90 -11.32
N ASP A 268 16.95 4.97 -10.61
CA ASP A 268 17.80 5.73 -9.70
C ASP A 268 17.72 5.20 -8.26
N ASN A 269 17.05 4.05 -8.06
CA ASN A 269 16.84 3.37 -6.79
C ASN A 269 15.91 4.13 -5.82
N LYS A 270 15.15 5.11 -6.32
CA LYS A 270 14.15 5.85 -5.54
C LYS A 270 12.83 5.10 -5.46
N PRO A 271 12.17 5.05 -4.29
CA PRO A 271 10.86 4.43 -4.18
C PRO A 271 9.80 5.14 -5.04
N TYR A 272 8.86 4.39 -5.60
CA TYR A 272 7.73 4.99 -6.31
C TYR A 272 6.74 5.66 -5.36
N GLU A 273 6.49 6.96 -5.57
CA GLU A 273 5.74 7.85 -4.67
C GLU A 273 4.41 7.28 -4.16
N GLU A 274 3.48 6.90 -5.04
CA GLU A 274 2.17 6.35 -4.63
C GLU A 274 2.28 5.05 -3.83
N ARG A 275 3.25 4.18 -4.19
CA ARG A 275 3.49 2.93 -3.45
C ARG A 275 4.11 3.23 -2.09
N ALA A 276 5.03 4.19 -2.01
CA ALA A 276 5.67 4.60 -0.77
C ALA A 276 4.67 5.21 0.22
N ASP A 277 3.79 6.12 -0.22
CA ASP A 277 2.73 6.69 0.62
C ASP A 277 1.78 5.59 1.14
N ALA A 278 1.30 4.71 0.25
CA ALA A 278 0.43 3.60 0.64
C ALA A 278 1.11 2.65 1.63
N LEU A 279 2.41 2.35 1.45
CA LEU A 279 3.19 1.55 2.39
C LEU A 279 3.44 2.27 3.72
N GLY A 280 3.62 3.59 3.70
CA GLY A 280 3.70 4.41 4.91
C GLY A 280 2.40 4.34 5.70
N GLU A 281 1.24 4.40 5.03
CA GLU A 281 -0.06 4.20 5.68
C GLU A 281 -0.20 2.79 6.26
N LEU A 282 0.20 1.76 5.51
CA LEU A 282 0.17 0.37 5.96
C LEU A 282 1.03 0.16 7.21
N PHE A 283 2.23 0.74 7.22
CA PHE A 283 3.12 0.69 8.37
C PHE A 283 2.47 1.39 9.58
N LEU A 284 2.00 2.62 9.43
CA LEU A 284 1.38 3.35 10.56
C LEU A 284 0.11 2.67 11.09
N THR A 285 -0.64 1.98 10.23
CA THR A 285 -1.88 1.30 10.63
C THR A 285 -1.62 -0.03 11.35
N HIS A 286 -0.59 -0.76 10.94
CA HIS A 286 -0.28 -2.12 11.44
C HIS A 286 1.07 -2.21 12.17
N GLY A 287 1.66 -1.08 12.53
CA GLY A 287 3.06 -0.98 12.93
C GLY A 287 3.42 -1.79 14.16
N ASP A 288 2.53 -1.82 15.17
CA ASP A 288 2.74 -2.65 16.36
C ASP A 288 2.94 -4.13 16.00
N VAL A 289 2.10 -4.66 15.09
CA VAL A 289 2.18 -6.04 14.63
C VAL A 289 3.39 -6.23 13.72
N ILE A 290 3.61 -5.34 12.76
CA ILE A 290 4.73 -5.43 11.81
C ILE A 290 6.06 -5.47 12.58
N LEU A 291 6.26 -4.54 13.51
CA LEU A 291 7.47 -4.46 14.31
C LEU A 291 7.59 -5.69 15.23
N THR A 292 6.53 -6.08 15.92
CA THR A 292 6.55 -7.23 16.86
C THR A 292 6.81 -8.56 16.16
N ASP A 293 6.14 -8.84 15.05
CA ASP A 293 6.15 -10.15 14.38
C ASP A 293 7.32 -10.30 13.41
N LEU A 294 7.89 -9.19 12.91
CA LEU A 294 9.13 -9.23 12.12
C LEU A 294 10.41 -9.15 12.98
N THR A 295 10.30 -8.82 14.28
CA THR A 295 11.44 -8.85 15.23
C THR A 295 11.39 -10.06 16.17
N VAL A 296 11.10 -11.23 15.61
CA VAL A 296 11.10 -12.52 16.33
C VAL A 296 12.41 -13.27 16.09
N ALA A 297 13.05 -13.70 17.18
CA ALA A 297 14.29 -14.47 17.13
C ALA A 297 14.01 -15.95 16.83
N ASP A 298 13.84 -16.28 15.56
CA ASP A 298 13.75 -17.65 15.05
C ASP A 298 14.90 -17.93 14.05
N PRO A 299 15.99 -18.57 14.51
CA PRO A 299 17.12 -18.90 13.64
C PRO A 299 16.85 -20.13 12.75
N GLY A 300 15.62 -20.66 12.74
CA GLY A 300 15.23 -21.76 11.87
C GLY A 300 15.38 -21.43 10.38
N GLN A 301 15.76 -22.43 9.58
CA GLN A 301 15.81 -22.30 8.13
C GLN A 301 14.42 -22.01 7.57
N THR A 302 14.35 -21.08 6.62
CA THR A 302 13.10 -20.76 5.91
C THR A 302 12.60 -21.98 5.15
N VAL A 303 11.39 -22.43 5.46
CA VAL A 303 10.78 -23.61 4.83
C VAL A 303 10.62 -23.37 3.32
N GLY A 304 11.15 -24.28 2.52
CA GLY A 304 11.03 -24.23 1.06
C GLY A 304 11.97 -23.26 0.35
N SER A 305 12.84 -22.55 1.08
CA SER A 305 13.88 -21.73 0.47
C SER A 305 14.93 -22.58 -0.24
N SER A 306 15.38 -22.15 -1.43
CA SER A 306 16.53 -22.74 -2.12
C SER A 306 17.87 -22.21 -1.60
N ASN A 307 17.83 -21.21 -0.71
CA ASN A 307 19.00 -20.66 -0.05
C ASN A 307 19.15 -21.32 1.33
N ASP A 308 20.11 -22.24 1.45
CA ASP A 308 20.36 -23.00 2.70
C ASP A 308 20.82 -22.12 3.88
N ARG A 309 21.15 -20.84 3.62
CA ARG A 309 21.52 -19.86 4.65
C ARG A 309 20.35 -18.93 5.04
N SER A 310 19.24 -18.94 4.29
CA SER A 310 18.08 -18.12 4.62
C SER A 310 17.38 -18.64 5.88
N THR A 311 17.25 -17.77 6.86
CA THR A 311 16.54 -18.01 8.13
C THR A 311 15.27 -17.18 8.20
N VAL A 312 14.30 -17.62 9.00
CA VAL A 312 13.05 -16.88 9.24
C VAL A 312 13.35 -15.48 9.77
N THR A 313 14.31 -15.37 10.71
CA THR A 313 14.78 -14.07 11.21
C THR A 313 15.36 -13.22 10.08
N GLY A 314 16.25 -13.77 9.25
CA GLY A 314 16.88 -13.02 8.16
C GLY A 314 15.87 -12.44 7.16
N GLU A 315 14.90 -13.26 6.73
CA GLU A 315 13.83 -12.82 5.80
C GLU A 315 12.94 -11.74 6.41
N ASN A 316 12.55 -11.89 7.69
CA ASN A 316 11.73 -10.91 8.39
C ASN A 316 12.45 -9.56 8.55
N LEU A 317 13.73 -9.59 8.95
CA LEU A 317 14.53 -8.38 9.14
C LEU A 317 14.84 -7.71 7.80
N LEU A 318 15.08 -8.47 6.74
CA LEU A 318 15.24 -7.93 5.39
C LEU A 318 13.95 -7.23 4.93
N ALA A 319 12.79 -7.82 5.18
CA ALA A 319 11.51 -7.22 4.83
C ALA A 319 11.23 -5.92 5.59
N LEU A 320 11.53 -5.90 6.89
CA LEU A 320 11.38 -4.69 7.71
C LEU A 320 12.39 -3.60 7.30
N SER A 321 13.64 -3.97 6.97
CA SER A 321 14.65 -3.03 6.47
C SER A 321 14.21 -2.37 5.16
N ASN A 322 13.72 -3.16 4.22
CA ASN A 322 13.22 -2.64 2.95
C ASN A 322 11.98 -1.75 3.15
N LEU A 323 11.07 -2.12 4.07
CA LEU A 323 9.91 -1.29 4.40
C LEU A 323 10.34 0.08 4.96
N VAL A 324 11.25 0.10 5.95
CA VAL A 324 11.78 1.35 6.53
C VAL A 324 12.47 2.21 5.46
N ARG A 325 13.23 1.59 4.55
CA ARG A 325 13.87 2.30 3.44
C ARG A 325 12.87 2.98 2.50
N ILE A 326 11.81 2.28 2.12
CA ILE A 326 10.76 2.80 1.21
C ILE A 326 9.92 3.89 1.90
N THR A 327 9.78 3.81 3.22
CA THR A 327 8.87 4.63 4.01
C THR A 327 9.59 5.70 4.83
N GLY A 328 10.09 5.34 6.01
CA GLY A 328 10.69 6.27 6.97
C GLY A 328 11.95 6.99 6.48
N LEU A 329 12.81 6.31 5.72
CA LEU A 329 14.04 6.92 5.17
C LEU A 329 13.84 7.53 3.78
N ASN A 330 12.61 7.55 3.27
CA ASN A 330 12.28 8.14 1.98
C ASN A 330 11.75 9.57 2.17
N PRO A 331 12.50 10.62 1.79
CA PRO A 331 12.09 12.01 2.00
C PRO A 331 10.87 12.40 1.15
N ASP A 332 10.67 11.71 0.02
CA ASP A 332 9.54 11.94 -0.88
C ASP A 332 8.24 11.30 -0.33
N ASN A 333 8.32 10.53 0.77
CA ASN A 333 7.15 9.97 1.43
C ASN A 333 6.53 10.98 2.41
N PRO A 334 5.25 11.38 2.25
CA PRO A 334 4.59 12.32 3.15
C PRO A 334 4.44 11.80 4.60
N ARG A 335 4.69 10.52 4.84
CA ARG A 335 4.57 9.85 6.15
C ARG A 335 5.92 9.46 6.76
N ALA A 336 7.03 9.88 6.16
CA ALA A 336 8.38 9.49 6.58
C ALA A 336 8.62 9.72 8.08
N ASP A 337 8.37 10.94 8.57
CA ASP A 337 8.59 11.32 9.97
C ASP A 337 7.78 10.45 10.94
N ALA A 338 6.49 10.28 10.67
CA ALA A 338 5.60 9.48 11.52
C ALA A 338 6.03 8.00 11.58
N VAL A 339 6.52 7.45 10.46
CA VAL A 339 7.05 6.08 10.43
C VAL A 339 8.34 5.99 11.25
N MET A 340 9.24 6.97 11.11
CA MET A 340 10.49 6.99 11.87
C MET A 340 10.27 7.17 13.37
N ASP A 341 9.32 8.04 13.77
CA ASP A 341 8.90 8.18 15.17
C ASP A 341 8.38 6.85 15.72
N MET A 342 7.54 6.12 14.98
CA MET A 342 7.03 4.81 15.40
C MET A 342 8.14 3.76 15.57
N VAL A 343 9.11 3.72 14.65
CA VAL A 343 10.28 2.83 14.77
C VAL A 343 11.15 3.22 15.98
N GLY A 344 11.35 4.52 16.20
CA GLY A 344 12.07 5.08 17.34
C GLY A 344 11.40 4.73 18.68
N ASP A 345 10.08 4.91 18.77
CA ASP A 345 9.27 4.58 19.94
C ASP A 345 9.33 3.10 20.29
N PHE A 346 9.22 2.23 19.28
CA PHE A 346 9.36 0.79 19.46
C PHE A 346 10.75 0.42 19.95
N ALA A 347 11.82 0.97 19.36
CA ALA A 347 13.19 0.74 19.79
C ALA A 347 13.40 1.21 21.24
N ALA A 348 12.97 2.43 21.56
CA ALA A 348 13.09 3.03 22.88
C ALA A 348 12.33 2.23 23.95
N ALA A 349 11.12 1.75 23.64
CA ALA A 349 10.35 0.92 24.55
C ALA A 349 11.05 -0.42 24.86
N ASN A 350 11.63 -1.06 23.83
CA ASN A 350 12.35 -2.32 23.99
C ASN A 350 13.69 -2.15 24.73
N ILE A 351 14.40 -1.02 24.54
CA ILE A 351 15.60 -0.68 25.32
C ILE A 351 15.25 -0.47 26.79
N ARG A 352 14.18 0.29 27.08
CA ARG A 352 13.70 0.50 28.45
C ARG A 352 13.35 -0.82 29.13
N ALA A 353 12.60 -1.69 28.45
CA ALA A 353 12.29 -3.03 28.95
C ALA A 353 13.57 -3.84 29.21
N GLY A 354 14.53 -3.80 28.29
CA GLY A 354 15.84 -4.45 28.40
C GLY A 354 16.69 -3.99 29.59
N ASN A 355 16.53 -2.73 30.01
CA ASN A 355 17.27 -2.09 31.10
C ASN A 355 16.65 -2.34 32.50
N LEU A 356 15.45 -2.92 32.59
CA LEU A 356 14.83 -3.28 33.86
C LEU A 356 15.55 -4.45 34.56
N THR A 357 15.41 -4.50 35.89
CA THR A 357 16.11 -5.47 36.74
C THR A 357 15.30 -6.76 36.92
N ASP A 358 15.92 -7.82 37.44
CA ASP A 358 15.23 -9.10 37.77
C ASP A 358 14.16 -8.95 38.87
N GLN A 359 13.97 -7.76 39.43
CA GLN A 359 13.00 -7.46 40.49
C GLN A 359 11.80 -6.65 39.98
N ASP A 360 11.82 -6.26 38.71
CA ASP A 360 10.77 -5.47 38.08
C ASP A 360 9.77 -6.39 37.37
N ASP A 361 8.49 -6.01 37.40
CA ASP A 361 7.41 -6.61 36.61
C ASP A 361 7.49 -5.98 35.21
N VAL A 362 8.18 -6.67 34.30
CA VAL A 362 8.53 -6.19 32.95
C VAL A 362 7.36 -6.42 32.00
N ASN A 363 6.61 -7.51 32.18
CA ASN A 363 5.48 -7.85 31.32
C ASN A 363 4.15 -7.19 31.76
N GLY A 364 4.12 -6.58 32.95
CA GLY A 364 2.97 -5.86 33.50
C GLY A 364 1.86 -6.77 34.02
N ASP A 365 2.16 -8.03 34.35
CA ASP A 365 1.18 -9.02 34.80
C ASP A 365 0.90 -8.96 36.32
N GLY A 366 1.66 -8.13 37.05
CA GLY A 366 1.55 -7.94 38.50
C GLY A 366 2.34 -8.94 39.33
N GLU A 367 3.06 -9.87 38.70
CA GLU A 367 3.92 -10.86 39.34
C GLU A 367 5.36 -10.73 38.83
N VAL A 368 6.35 -10.87 39.72
CA VAL A 368 7.76 -10.92 39.32
C VAL A 368 8.18 -12.39 39.22
N ASN A 369 8.34 -12.89 38.00
CA ASN A 369 8.54 -14.29 37.67
C ASN A 369 9.49 -14.50 36.46
N ALA A 370 9.57 -15.73 35.95
CA ALA A 370 10.47 -16.06 34.85
C ALA A 370 10.06 -15.42 33.49
N LEU A 371 8.78 -15.09 33.32
CA LEU A 371 8.27 -14.42 32.13
C LEU A 371 8.78 -12.98 32.02
N ASP A 372 9.13 -12.32 33.13
CA ASP A 372 9.78 -11.00 33.12
C ASP A 372 11.19 -11.06 32.56
N ILE A 373 11.91 -12.13 32.88
CA ILE A 373 13.26 -12.37 32.34
C ILE A 373 13.16 -12.59 30.84
N GLU A 374 12.19 -13.40 30.38
CA GLU A 374 11.93 -13.63 28.96
C GLU A 374 11.52 -12.34 28.23
N ALA A 375 10.63 -11.53 28.83
CA ALA A 375 10.20 -10.25 28.27
C ALA A 375 11.36 -9.25 28.14
N ARG A 376 12.24 -9.18 29.14
CA ARG A 376 13.44 -8.35 29.08
C ARG A 376 14.43 -8.83 28.03
N ASP A 377 14.70 -10.13 27.95
CA ASP A 377 15.62 -10.69 26.97
C ASP A 377 15.07 -10.52 25.54
N ALA A 378 13.75 -10.63 25.36
CA ALA A 378 13.06 -10.27 24.12
C ALA A 378 13.22 -8.78 23.78
N GLY A 379 13.08 -7.88 24.76
CA GLY A 379 13.32 -6.45 24.58
C GLY A 379 14.74 -6.13 24.09
N ASN A 380 15.76 -6.74 24.70
CA ASN A 380 17.15 -6.62 24.24
C ASN A 380 17.33 -7.16 22.81
N GLY A 381 16.78 -8.34 22.51
CA GLY A 381 16.84 -8.93 21.17
C GLY A 381 16.21 -8.03 20.11
N ARG A 382 15.03 -7.46 20.39
CA ARG A 382 14.33 -6.54 19.49
C ARG A 382 15.09 -5.23 19.27
N ALA A 383 15.67 -4.66 20.31
CA ALA A 383 16.51 -3.48 20.17
C ALA A 383 17.72 -3.74 19.24
N ALA A 384 18.38 -4.90 19.40
CA ALA A 384 19.45 -5.32 18.50
C ALA A 384 18.98 -5.54 17.06
N MET A 385 17.81 -6.13 16.85
CA MET A 385 17.22 -6.33 15.52
C MET A 385 16.91 -4.99 14.84
N ILE A 386 16.30 -4.03 15.53
CA ILE A 386 16.05 -2.69 14.97
C ILE A 386 17.37 -2.01 14.60
N GLY A 387 18.39 -2.15 15.45
CA GLY A 387 19.74 -1.67 15.11
C GLY A 387 20.26 -2.28 13.80
N ALA A 388 20.16 -3.60 13.63
CA ALA A 388 20.60 -4.28 12.41
C ALA A 388 19.79 -3.84 11.17
N ILE A 389 18.47 -3.71 11.31
CA ILE A 389 17.56 -3.23 10.25
C ILE A 389 17.93 -1.81 9.82
N MET A 390 18.13 -0.90 10.77
CA MET A 390 18.47 0.50 10.46
C MET A 390 19.84 0.61 9.79
N GLN A 391 20.81 -0.20 10.22
CA GLN A 391 22.11 -0.29 9.55
C GLN A 391 21.98 -0.73 8.09
N ASP A 392 21.18 -1.77 7.83
CA ASP A 392 20.95 -2.28 6.49
C ASP A 392 20.17 -1.28 5.62
N ALA A 393 19.11 -0.68 6.15
CA ALA A 393 18.27 0.29 5.45
C ALA A 393 19.06 1.55 5.05
N VAL A 394 19.87 2.10 5.97
CA VAL A 394 20.75 3.23 5.69
C VAL A 394 21.84 2.84 4.69
N SER A 395 22.48 1.68 4.85
CA SER A 395 23.52 1.24 3.91
C SER A 395 22.98 1.07 2.48
N SER A 396 21.77 0.55 2.36
CA SER A 396 21.11 0.25 1.08
C SER A 396 20.45 1.49 0.44
N GLY A 397 20.03 2.47 1.26
CA GLY A 397 19.35 3.71 0.83
C GLY A 397 20.22 4.97 0.86
N TYR A 398 21.51 4.87 1.22
CA TYR A 398 22.35 6.04 1.52
C TYR A 398 22.44 7.09 0.41
N VAL A 399 22.36 6.65 -0.86
CA VAL A 399 22.44 7.58 -2.00
C VAL A 399 21.31 8.62 -1.93
N ASP A 400 20.14 8.23 -1.44
CA ASP A 400 18.96 9.09 -1.28
C ASP A 400 19.12 10.03 -0.08
N LEU A 401 19.61 9.52 1.06
CA LEU A 401 19.96 10.33 2.24
C LEU A 401 20.97 11.46 1.90
N ARG A 402 21.89 11.21 0.98
CA ARG A 402 22.88 12.22 0.55
C ARG A 402 22.24 13.34 -0.29
N ALA A 403 21.11 13.10 -0.93
CA ALA A 403 20.46 14.11 -1.76
C ALA A 403 19.54 15.05 -0.96
N ASP A 404 18.97 14.57 0.15
CA ASP A 404 17.81 15.21 0.77
C ASP A 404 17.98 15.54 2.26
N ILE A 405 17.53 16.74 2.69
CA ILE A 405 17.59 17.24 4.07
C ILE A 405 16.60 16.50 4.99
N ALA A 406 15.36 16.29 4.54
CA ALA A 406 14.29 15.74 5.38
C ALA A 406 14.56 14.29 5.81
N ALA A 407 15.07 13.46 4.90
CA ALA A 407 15.45 12.07 5.23
C ALA A 407 16.57 11.98 6.29
N ARG A 408 17.42 13.01 6.37
CA ARG A 408 18.47 13.08 7.40
C ARG A 408 17.90 13.50 8.73
N ASP A 409 17.03 14.50 8.73
CA ASP A 409 16.38 14.98 9.93
C ASP A 409 15.56 13.85 10.56
N ALA A 410 14.87 13.05 9.75
CA ALA A 410 14.17 11.84 10.20
C ALA A 410 15.13 10.76 10.77
N PHE A 411 16.26 10.50 10.10
CA PHE A 411 17.28 9.58 10.60
C PHE A 411 17.92 10.06 11.92
N VAL A 412 18.23 11.35 12.03
CA VAL A 412 18.75 11.98 13.25
C VAL A 412 17.71 11.94 14.35
N GLY A 413 16.44 12.22 14.04
CA GLY A 413 15.30 12.08 14.97
C GLY A 413 15.27 10.69 15.60
N PHE A 414 15.36 9.63 14.79
CA PHE A 414 15.48 8.25 15.29
C PHE A 414 16.71 8.06 16.20
N VAL A 415 17.89 8.55 15.80
CA VAL A 415 19.11 8.45 16.62
C VAL A 415 18.91 9.16 17.97
N LEU A 416 18.26 10.32 17.98
CA LEU A 416 17.96 11.06 19.19
C LEU A 416 16.99 10.28 20.10
N ASP A 417 15.93 9.71 19.54
CA ASP A 417 14.94 8.92 20.27
C ASP A 417 15.54 7.70 20.96
N VAL A 418 16.44 7.01 20.26
CA VAL A 418 17.16 5.86 20.82
C VAL A 418 18.16 6.32 21.89
N ALA A 419 18.95 7.36 21.61
CA ALA A 419 20.01 7.84 22.51
C ALA A 419 19.50 8.22 23.91
N ILE A 420 18.36 8.90 23.95
CA ILE A 420 17.75 9.40 25.19
C ILE A 420 16.90 8.34 25.90
N SER A 421 16.57 7.23 25.24
CA SER A 421 15.63 6.22 25.76
C SER A 421 16.08 5.60 27.09
N ALA A 422 17.37 5.68 27.40
CA ALA A 422 17.99 5.21 28.62
C ALA A 422 17.93 6.18 29.81
N ILE A 423 17.51 7.43 29.57
CA ILE A 423 17.42 8.45 30.62
C ILE A 423 16.18 8.10 31.48
N PRO A 424 16.34 7.88 32.80
CA PRO A 424 15.22 7.49 33.65
C PRO A 424 14.09 8.52 33.64
N VAL A 425 12.84 8.05 33.62
CA VAL A 425 11.63 8.89 33.62
C VAL A 425 11.47 9.58 34.98
N GLY A 426 11.61 10.91 34.99
CA GLY A 426 11.22 11.78 36.11
C GLY A 426 12.36 12.43 36.90
N GLY A 427 12.31 13.77 37.00
CA GLY A 427 13.18 14.57 37.88
C GLY A 427 13.80 15.78 37.18
N ASP A 428 14.61 16.55 37.92
CA ASP A 428 15.40 17.73 37.52
C ASP A 428 16.49 17.43 36.46
N PHE A 429 16.26 16.48 35.54
CA PHE A 429 17.16 16.10 34.46
C PHE A 429 17.27 17.24 33.43
N ALA A 430 18.06 18.23 33.83
CA ALA A 430 18.30 19.48 33.13
C ALA A 430 19.07 19.20 31.83
N ALA A 431 18.71 19.95 30.78
CA ALA A 431 19.32 20.06 29.44
C ALA A 431 20.72 19.44 29.28
N LYS A 432 21.65 19.66 30.21
CA LYS A 432 22.98 19.02 30.26
C LYS A 432 22.99 17.50 30.09
N ALA A 433 22.13 16.73 30.76
CA ALA A 433 22.14 15.27 30.63
C ALA A 433 21.72 14.82 29.22
N ILE A 434 20.73 15.52 28.65
CA ILE A 434 20.29 15.35 27.27
C ILE A 434 21.42 15.76 26.32
N THR A 435 22.03 16.93 26.51
CA THR A 435 23.16 17.41 25.70
C THR A 435 24.35 16.46 25.73
N ASP A 436 24.70 15.91 26.91
CA ASP A 436 25.81 14.98 27.08
C ASP A 436 25.52 13.67 26.32
N GLN A 437 24.29 13.15 26.42
CA GLN A 437 23.88 11.93 25.73
C GLN A 437 23.77 12.12 24.21
N VAL A 438 23.19 13.24 23.76
CA VAL A 438 23.13 13.64 22.35
C VAL A 438 24.53 13.84 21.77
N SER A 439 25.44 14.43 22.54
CA SER A 439 26.84 14.61 22.13
C SER A 439 27.60 13.29 22.00
N GLY A 440 27.29 12.31 22.84
CA GLY A 440 27.81 10.95 22.72
C GLY A 440 27.23 10.23 21.50
N ALA A 441 25.91 10.27 21.36
CA ALA A 441 25.14 9.61 20.31
C ALA A 441 25.48 10.10 18.90
N LEU A 442 25.69 11.41 18.71
CA LEU A 442 25.91 11.99 17.40
C LEU A 442 27.37 12.02 16.95
N GLY A 443 28.30 11.53 17.78
CA GLY A 443 29.72 11.35 17.46
C GLY A 443 30.47 12.64 17.10
N GLY A 444 31.52 12.99 17.85
CA GLY A 444 32.49 13.99 17.37
C GLY A 444 31.96 15.42 17.14
N LEU A 445 30.79 15.78 17.69
CA LEU A 445 30.27 17.16 17.61
C LEU A 445 31.28 18.17 18.15
N SER A 446 31.51 19.25 17.41
CA SER A 446 32.37 20.36 17.86
C SER A 446 31.77 21.05 19.09
N GLU A 447 32.62 21.63 19.94
CA GLU A 447 32.19 22.37 21.14
C GLU A 447 31.13 23.43 20.82
N ALA A 448 31.30 24.15 19.69
CA ALA A 448 30.34 25.16 19.23
C ALA A 448 28.95 24.59 18.90
N VAL A 449 28.87 23.37 18.37
CA VAL A 449 27.58 22.71 18.07
C VAL A 449 26.93 22.23 19.36
N ARG A 450 27.71 21.70 20.30
CA ARG A 450 27.19 21.27 21.61
C ARG A 450 26.64 22.45 22.41
N ASP A 451 27.34 23.58 22.38
CA ASP A 451 26.88 24.81 23.02
C ASP A 451 25.58 25.30 22.39
N ARG A 452 25.47 25.25 21.05
CA ARG A 452 24.23 25.61 20.34
C ARG A 452 23.06 24.69 20.70
N ILE A 453 23.27 23.38 20.77
CA ILE A 453 22.26 22.42 21.23
C ILE A 453 21.84 22.73 22.67
N ALA A 454 22.80 22.97 23.56
CA ALA A 454 22.52 23.30 24.96
C ALA A 454 21.71 24.60 25.10
N GLU A 455 22.05 25.62 24.31
CA GLU A 455 21.32 26.90 24.25
C GLU A 455 19.90 26.72 23.72
N SER A 456 19.72 25.97 22.63
CA SER A 456 18.41 25.65 22.06
C SER A 456 17.52 24.91 23.05
N LEU A 457 18.04 23.88 23.74
CA LEU A 457 17.30 23.15 24.76
C LEU A 457 17.00 24.00 26.00
N ALA A 458 17.91 24.89 26.40
CA ALA A 458 17.68 25.80 27.53
C ALA A 458 16.60 26.85 27.25
N ALA A 459 16.29 27.13 25.97
CA ALA A 459 15.21 28.02 25.56
C ALA A 459 13.82 27.38 25.66
N ILE A 460 13.73 26.05 25.77
CA ILE A 460 12.49 25.30 25.91
C ILE A 460 12.12 25.16 27.39
N PRO A 461 10.87 25.44 27.79
CA PRO A 461 10.40 25.16 29.14
C PRO A 461 10.67 23.71 29.54
N LYS A 462 11.19 23.49 30.76
CA LYS A 462 11.65 22.15 31.20
C LYS A 462 10.56 21.08 31.13
N ASP A 463 9.32 21.46 31.39
CA ASP A 463 8.12 20.62 31.31
C ASP A 463 7.70 20.27 29.87
N LEU A 464 8.32 20.91 28.88
CA LEU A 464 8.16 20.65 27.45
C LEU A 464 9.39 19.99 26.83
N LEU A 465 10.43 19.67 27.61
CA LEU A 465 11.60 18.95 27.09
C LEU A 465 11.28 17.47 26.89
N THR A 466 10.56 16.87 27.83
CA THR A 466 10.17 15.46 27.76
C THR A 466 8.67 15.27 27.95
N ASP A 467 8.11 14.24 27.33
CA ASP A 467 6.71 13.84 27.52
C ASP A 467 6.50 13.02 28.81
N ALA A 468 5.27 12.53 29.02
CA ALA A 468 4.91 11.75 30.21
C ALA A 468 5.59 10.37 30.28
N GLN A 469 6.16 9.91 29.17
CA GLN A 469 6.87 8.66 28.99
C GLN A 469 8.40 8.85 29.13
N GLY A 470 8.85 10.10 29.31
CA GLY A 470 10.27 10.45 29.44
C GLY A 470 11.01 10.59 28.11
N GLN A 471 10.29 10.68 26.99
CA GLN A 471 10.85 10.85 25.65
C GLN A 471 10.97 12.34 25.31
N LEU A 472 11.88 12.73 24.42
CA LEU A 472 11.96 14.12 23.96
C LEU A 472 10.65 14.50 23.25
N THR A 473 10.12 15.68 23.56
CA THR A 473 9.00 16.21 22.79
C THR A 473 9.46 16.59 21.38
N ALA A 474 8.53 16.65 20.42
CA ALA A 474 8.82 17.12 19.06
C ALA A 474 9.55 18.47 19.06
N ALA A 475 9.10 19.43 19.88
CA ALA A 475 9.76 20.73 20.00
C ALA A 475 11.22 20.65 20.45
N ALA A 476 11.56 19.69 21.32
CA ALA A 476 12.92 19.48 21.78
C ALA A 476 13.78 18.73 20.74
N LYS A 477 13.19 17.78 19.99
CA LYS A 477 13.86 17.15 18.84
C LYS A 477 14.19 18.18 17.76
N ASP A 478 13.22 18.99 17.36
CA ASP A 478 13.37 20.05 16.36
C ASP A 478 14.48 21.02 16.75
N ALA A 479 14.51 21.45 18.02
CA ALA A 479 15.52 22.37 18.52
C ALA A 479 16.95 21.81 18.52
N ILE A 480 17.11 20.48 18.66
CA ILE A 480 18.41 19.81 18.51
C ILE A 480 18.77 19.74 17.03
N ILE A 481 17.85 19.32 16.16
CA ILE A 481 18.05 19.18 14.72
C ILE A 481 18.45 20.54 14.11
N GLU A 482 17.74 21.62 14.43
CA GLU A 482 18.04 23.00 13.98
C GLU A 482 19.41 23.52 14.47
N ALA A 483 19.95 22.94 15.55
CA ALA A 483 21.26 23.31 16.08
C ALA A 483 22.41 22.57 15.39
N LEU A 484 22.14 21.49 14.64
CA LEU A 484 23.15 20.72 13.93
C LEU A 484 23.67 21.46 12.69
N PRO A 485 24.90 21.17 12.24
CA PRO A 485 25.43 21.70 10.99
C PRO A 485 24.67 21.13 9.78
N GLU A 486 24.32 21.99 8.82
CA GLU A 486 23.67 21.56 7.56
C GLU A 486 24.65 20.94 6.54
N ASP A 487 25.96 20.87 6.84
CA ASP A 487 26.96 20.51 5.83
C ASP A 487 27.04 19.00 5.56
N TYR A 488 27.16 18.65 4.27
CA TYR A 488 27.19 17.27 3.78
C TYR A 488 28.34 16.42 4.36
N GLN A 489 29.40 17.04 4.91
CA GLN A 489 30.53 16.32 5.51
C GLN A 489 30.15 15.61 6.81
N TYR A 490 29.24 16.17 7.60
CA TYR A 490 28.72 15.53 8.82
C TYR A 490 28.08 14.17 8.49
N LEU A 491 27.28 14.14 7.41
CA LEU A 491 26.56 12.94 7.01
C LEU A 491 27.42 11.93 6.25
N GLU A 492 28.45 12.37 5.52
CA GLU A 492 29.46 11.47 4.97
C GLU A 492 30.28 10.79 6.08
N GLY A 493 30.52 11.48 7.20
CA GLY A 493 31.04 10.89 8.44
C GLY A 493 30.06 9.85 8.99
N ILE A 494 28.78 10.21 9.12
CA ILE A 494 27.70 9.29 9.49
C ILE A 494 27.61 8.13 8.52
N LYS A 495 27.91 8.22 7.21
CA LYS A 495 27.93 7.04 6.33
C LYS A 495 29.00 6.04 6.73
N GLY A 496 30.24 6.54 6.80
CA GLY A 496 31.42 5.73 7.06
C GLY A 496 31.37 5.09 8.44
N GLU A 497 30.64 5.73 9.36
CA GLU A 497 30.47 5.32 10.73
C GLU A 497 29.03 4.89 11.07
N SER A 498 28.07 4.85 10.14
CA SER A 498 26.61 4.71 10.45
C SER A 498 26.31 3.44 11.20
N ASN A 499 26.99 2.37 10.80
CA ASN A 499 26.93 1.09 11.49
C ASN A 499 27.42 1.22 12.93
N THR A 500 28.57 1.89 13.09
CA THR A 500 29.14 2.20 14.40
C THR A 500 28.26 3.16 15.19
N LEU A 501 27.65 4.17 14.57
CA LEU A 501 26.81 5.19 15.18
C LEU A 501 25.52 4.58 15.70
N ILE A 502 24.77 3.85 14.87
CA ILE A 502 23.54 3.17 15.26
C ILE A 502 23.84 2.16 16.36
N ALA A 503 24.95 1.41 16.24
CA ALA A 503 25.40 0.50 17.28
C ALA A 503 25.72 1.27 18.58
N ASP A 504 26.60 2.27 18.54
CA ASP A 504 27.02 3.05 19.70
C ASP A 504 25.85 3.75 20.39
N VAL A 505 24.86 4.21 19.64
CA VAL A 505 23.64 4.84 20.17
C VAL A 505 22.77 3.82 20.92
N ILE A 506 22.51 2.66 20.31
CA ILE A 506 21.75 1.58 20.96
C ILE A 506 22.51 1.04 22.17
N LEU A 507 23.84 0.88 22.05
CA LEU A 507 24.71 0.37 23.09
C LEU A 507 24.81 1.35 24.26
N SER A 508 25.04 2.65 24.00
CA SER A 508 25.11 3.68 25.04
C SER A 508 23.78 3.91 25.75
N ALA A 509 22.67 3.52 25.11
CA ALA A 509 21.34 3.53 25.71
C ALA A 509 21.02 2.22 26.48
N SER A 510 21.83 1.17 26.35
CA SER A 510 21.64 -0.08 27.06
C SER A 510 22.53 -0.19 28.30
N LEU A 511 22.12 -1.02 29.27
CA LEU A 511 22.95 -1.47 30.38
C LEU A 511 23.67 -2.80 30.09
N ARG A 512 23.51 -3.37 28.88
CA ARG A 512 24.00 -4.71 28.47
C ARG A 512 24.80 -4.72 27.16
N ASP A 513 25.73 -3.79 27.03
CA ASP A 513 26.46 -3.45 25.80
C ASP A 513 27.11 -4.65 25.10
N TYR A 514 27.72 -5.58 25.85
CA TYR A 514 28.42 -6.72 25.27
C TYR A 514 27.46 -7.70 24.54
N GLN A 515 26.29 -7.96 25.13
CA GLN A 515 25.32 -8.91 24.57
C GLN A 515 24.63 -8.34 23.32
N LEU A 516 24.30 -7.05 23.33
CA LEU A 516 23.69 -6.38 22.19
C LEU A 516 24.63 -6.28 20.99
N THR A 517 25.92 -6.01 21.22
CA THR A 517 26.91 -5.90 20.11
C THR A 517 27.02 -7.20 19.33
N GLU A 518 27.09 -8.34 20.04
CA GLU A 518 27.17 -9.67 19.41
C GLU A 518 25.89 -9.99 18.64
N SER A 519 24.72 -9.75 19.26
CA SER A 519 23.42 -9.98 18.63
C SER A 519 23.17 -9.09 17.41
N MET A 520 23.53 -7.81 17.44
CA MET A 520 23.37 -6.91 16.29
C MET A 520 24.18 -7.39 15.07
N GLY A 521 25.43 -7.80 15.29
CA GLY A 521 26.27 -8.37 14.23
C GLY A 521 25.72 -9.68 13.67
N GLU A 522 25.16 -10.52 14.54
CA GLU A 522 24.50 -11.78 14.16
C GLU A 522 23.25 -11.52 13.31
N TYR A 523 22.34 -10.64 13.75
CA TYR A 523 21.12 -10.31 13.01
C TYR A 523 21.42 -9.68 11.65
N ARG A 524 22.44 -8.83 11.56
CA ARG A 524 22.92 -8.33 10.29
C ARG A 524 23.41 -9.45 9.38
N SER A 525 24.15 -10.41 9.92
CA SER A 525 24.57 -11.57 9.13
C SER A 525 23.38 -12.39 8.64
N TYR A 526 22.28 -12.50 9.40
CA TYR A 526 21.06 -13.15 8.92
C TYR A 526 20.38 -12.38 7.77
N ILE A 527 20.39 -11.04 7.80
CA ILE A 527 19.90 -10.20 6.68
C ILE A 527 20.72 -10.48 5.41
N ASP A 528 22.06 -10.43 5.52
CA ASP A 528 22.97 -10.68 4.39
C ASP A 528 22.77 -12.10 3.83
N GLN A 529 22.64 -13.10 4.71
CA GLN A 529 22.38 -14.48 4.34
C GLN A 529 21.03 -14.67 3.65
N ALA A 530 19.98 -13.95 4.06
CA ALA A 530 18.67 -14.00 3.41
C ALA A 530 18.73 -13.42 1.98
N ARG A 531 19.48 -12.33 1.78
CA ARG A 531 19.74 -11.73 0.46
C ARG A 531 20.52 -12.65 -0.49
N GLY A 532 21.27 -13.60 0.07
CA GLY A 532 22.09 -14.56 -0.68
C GLY A 532 23.54 -14.14 -0.87
N ASP A 533 24.03 -13.19 -0.07
CA ASP A 533 25.40 -12.65 -0.11
C ASP A 533 26.43 -13.50 0.67
#